data_AF-A0A9E5EZG7-F1
#
_entry.id   AF-A0A9E5EZG7-F1
#
_cell.length_a   1.000
_cell.length_b   1.000
_cell.length_c   1.000
_cell.angle_alpha   90.00
_cell.angle_beta   90.00
_cell.angle_gamma   90.00
#
_symmetry.space_group_name_H-M   'P 1'
#
loop_
_entity.id
_entity.type
_entity.pdbx_description
1 polymer ?
#
loop_
_entity_poly.entity_id
_entity_poly.type
_entity_poly.pdbx_seq_one_letter_code
_entity_poly.pdbx_strand_id
1 'polypeptide(L)'
;AVVNKNFPTQTELDSIGTSAKTSPTGARGSMGGNWAWYSAGQTTLNTAAPPNWKYPTAGGDCCPGGAHDWGYGIIPPRSRHTGGVNTLFGDGSLRFIQNSITLITFQYLGNKADGMVIGEY
;
A
#
# COMPACT_ATOMS: atom_id res chain seq x y z
N ALA A 1 -12.02 10.18 -8.31
CA ALA A 1 -12.34 9.66 -6.97
C ALA A 1 -12.45 8.14 -7.08
N VAL A 2 -11.97 7.39 -6.08
CA VAL A 2 -12.09 5.91 -6.09
C VAL A 2 -13.56 5.53 -5.92
N VAL A 3 -14.12 4.81 -6.89
CA VAL A 3 -15.53 4.40 -6.91
C VAL A 3 -15.78 3.27 -5.91
N ASN A 4 -14.92 2.25 -5.89
CA ASN A 4 -14.98 1.14 -4.94
C ASN A 4 -13.76 1.17 -4.02
N LYS A 5 -13.95 1.56 -2.76
CA LYS A 5 -12.86 1.68 -1.78
C LYS A 5 -12.27 0.33 -1.36
N ASN A 6 -12.99 -0.77 -1.56
CA ASN A 6 -12.48 -2.12 -1.29
C ASN A 6 -11.64 -2.67 -2.45
N PHE A 7 -11.96 -2.25 -3.68
CA PHE A 7 -11.33 -2.74 -4.90
C PHE A 7 -11.05 -1.58 -5.87
N PRO A 8 -10.10 -0.69 -5.55
CA PRO A 8 -9.68 0.35 -6.48
C PRO A 8 -9.09 -0.27 -7.74
N THR A 9 -9.49 0.23 -8.89
CA THR A 9 -9.03 -0.25 -10.20
C THR A 9 -7.61 0.23 -10.50
N GLN A 10 -6.92 -0.48 -11.41
CA GLN A 10 -5.58 -0.06 -11.85
C GLN A 10 -5.57 1.36 -12.42
N THR A 11 -6.61 1.75 -13.17
CA THR A 11 -6.75 3.09 -13.74
C THR A 11 -6.85 4.17 -12.67
N GLU A 12 -7.62 3.92 -11.61
CA GLU A 12 -7.75 4.85 -10.48
C GLU A 12 -6.43 4.97 -9.71
N LEU A 13 -5.76 3.85 -9.46
CA LEU A 13 -4.43 3.84 -8.82
C LEU A 13 -3.40 4.59 -9.66
N ASP A 14 -3.38 4.39 -10.98
CA ASP A 14 -2.44 5.06 -11.88
C ASP A 14 -2.69 6.59 -11.92
N SER A 15 -3.95 7.02 -11.86
CA SER A 15 -4.32 8.44 -11.74
C SER A 15 -3.84 9.05 -10.41
N ILE A 16 -4.06 8.36 -9.29
CA ILE A 16 -3.60 8.78 -7.96
C ILE A 16 -2.08 8.84 -7.91
N GLY A 17 -1.42 7.78 -8.37
CA GLY A 17 0.03 7.66 -8.34
C GLY A 17 0.73 8.69 -9.22
N THR A 18 0.16 9.02 -10.38
CA THR A 18 0.65 10.10 -11.25
C THR A 18 0.54 11.44 -10.53
N SER A 19 -0.62 11.71 -9.92
CA SER A 19 -0.85 12.96 -9.16
C SER A 19 0.10 13.09 -7.98
N ALA A 20 0.36 11.99 -7.25
CA ALA A 20 1.30 11.96 -6.13
C ALA A 20 2.76 12.18 -6.58
N LYS A 21 3.14 11.65 -7.74
CA LYS A 21 4.49 11.84 -8.32
C LYS A 21 4.74 13.28 -8.74
N THR A 22 3.71 13.99 -9.20
CA THR A 22 3.82 15.38 -9.69
C THR A 22 3.50 16.43 -8.62
N SER A 23 3.05 16.03 -7.43
CA SER A 23 2.75 16.94 -6.32
C SER A 23 4.02 17.23 -5.50
N PRO A 24 4.38 18.51 -5.28
CA PRO A 24 5.52 18.88 -4.43
C PRO A 24 5.32 18.51 -2.96
N THR A 25 4.07 18.33 -2.53
CA THR A 25 3.71 18.03 -1.15
C THR A 25 3.41 16.54 -0.96
N GLY A 26 2.79 15.89 -1.96
CA GLY A 26 2.21 14.53 -1.88
C GLY A 26 3.17 13.34 -1.91
N ALA A 27 4.47 13.58 -2.06
CA ALA A 27 5.49 12.53 -2.04
C ALA A 27 6.42 12.69 -0.84
N ARG A 28 6.18 11.92 0.22
CA ARG A 28 7.11 11.79 1.36
C ARG A 28 7.76 10.42 1.34
N GLY A 29 9.04 10.37 0.94
CA GLY A 29 9.86 9.15 0.94
C GLY A 29 10.32 8.71 2.34
N SER A 30 9.77 9.27 3.41
CA SER A 30 10.14 8.96 4.79
C SER A 30 9.39 7.78 5.39
N MET A 31 8.37 7.24 4.70
CA MET A 31 7.59 6.09 5.18
C MET A 31 8.48 4.87 5.43
N GLY A 32 8.32 4.25 6.60
CA GLY A 32 9.17 3.15 7.06
C GLY A 32 10.56 3.59 7.58
N GLY A 33 10.88 4.88 7.54
CA GLY A 33 12.13 5.41 8.11
C GLY A 33 12.08 5.57 9.63
N ASN A 34 10.90 5.87 10.18
CA ASN A 34 10.70 6.17 11.60
C ASN A 34 9.80 5.11 12.27
N TRP A 35 10.28 3.86 12.34
CA TRP A 35 9.49 2.69 12.76
C TRP A 35 8.95 2.76 14.21
N ALA A 36 9.63 3.51 15.10
CA ALA A 36 9.24 3.66 16.50
C ALA A 36 8.50 4.98 16.80
N TRP A 37 8.21 5.78 15.76
CA TRP A 37 7.56 7.07 15.94
C TRP A 37 6.04 6.90 16.08
N TYR A 38 5.39 7.83 16.78
CA TYR A 38 3.96 7.74 17.12
C TYR A 38 3.01 7.79 15.91
N SER A 39 3.54 8.07 14.71
CA SER A 39 2.74 8.34 13.54
C SER A 39 2.46 7.05 12.75
N ALA A 40 1.20 6.62 12.73
CA ALA A 40 0.70 5.39 12.12
C ALA A 40 1.07 5.28 10.65
N GLY A 41 1.16 6.38 9.90
CA GLY A 41 1.61 6.35 8.51
C GLY A 41 3.04 5.79 8.32
N GLN A 42 3.88 5.75 9.36
CA GLN A 42 5.23 5.17 9.28
C GLN A 42 5.24 3.65 9.34
N THR A 43 4.24 3.06 10.01
CA THR A 43 4.22 1.65 10.39
C THR A 43 3.03 0.89 9.80
N THR A 44 2.11 1.59 9.16
CA THR A 44 0.95 1.01 8.47
C THR A 44 1.30 0.57 7.06
N LEU A 45 0.53 -0.42 6.59
CA LEU A 45 0.52 -0.88 5.21
C LEU A 45 -0.93 -1.19 4.81
N ASN A 46 -1.22 -1.16 3.53
CA ASN A 46 -2.48 -1.64 2.96
C ASN A 46 -2.24 -2.43 1.66
N THR A 47 -3.28 -3.12 1.21
CA THR A 47 -3.25 -3.96 0.00
C THR A 47 -3.86 -3.26 -1.22
N ALA A 48 -3.98 -1.94 -1.19
CA ALA A 48 -4.69 -1.19 -2.24
C ALA A 48 -3.97 -1.27 -3.60
N ALA A 49 -2.64 -1.38 -3.60
CA ALA A 49 -1.79 -1.52 -4.78
C ALA A 49 -0.77 -2.66 -4.55
N PRO A 50 -0.22 -3.28 -5.61
CA PRO A 50 0.69 -4.42 -5.48
C PRO A 50 1.99 -4.04 -4.75
N PRO A 51 2.73 -5.04 -4.23
CA PRO A 51 4.03 -4.81 -3.61
C PRO A 51 4.99 -4.03 -4.50
N ASN A 52 5.81 -3.18 -3.88
CA ASN A 52 6.76 -2.32 -4.59
C ASN A 52 6.11 -1.47 -5.70
N TRP A 53 4.89 -0.99 -5.44
CA TRP A 53 4.14 -0.15 -6.37
C TRP A 53 4.99 0.96 -7.00
N LYS A 54 4.83 1.12 -8.32
CA LYS A 54 5.68 1.98 -9.18
C LYS A 54 5.62 3.48 -8.84
N TYR A 55 4.57 3.92 -8.14
CA TYR A 55 4.39 5.31 -7.73
C TYR A 55 4.82 5.51 -6.28
N PRO A 56 5.12 6.76 -5.86
CA PRO A 56 5.31 7.03 -4.44
C PRO A 56 4.06 6.62 -3.65
N THR A 57 4.29 6.23 -2.39
CA THR A 57 3.20 6.10 -1.43
C THR A 57 2.48 7.45 -1.36
N ALA A 58 1.17 7.42 -1.58
CA ALA A 58 0.35 8.63 -1.65
C ALA A 58 -0.40 8.78 -0.33
N GLY A 59 -0.18 9.88 0.38
CA GLY A 59 -0.90 10.23 1.60
C GLY A 59 -1.06 11.75 1.68
N GLY A 60 -2.13 12.22 2.33
CA GLY A 60 -2.49 13.64 2.36
C GLY A 60 -1.44 14.56 3.01
N ASP A 61 -1.38 15.80 2.50
CA ASP A 61 -0.39 16.82 2.86
C ASP A 61 -0.88 17.70 3.99
N CYS A 62 -0.49 17.41 5.24
CA CYS A 62 -0.86 18.31 6.34
C CYS A 62 0.30 18.87 7.18
N CYS A 63 1.50 18.26 7.24
CA CYS A 63 2.62 18.89 7.96
C CYS A 63 4.01 18.28 7.70
N PRO A 64 5.11 19.06 7.92
CA PRO A 64 6.48 18.55 7.98
C PRO A 64 6.65 17.53 9.11
N GLY A 65 7.01 16.28 8.77
CA GLY A 65 7.28 15.21 9.73
C GLY A 65 6.08 14.34 10.10
N GLY A 66 4.88 14.69 9.63
CA GLY A 66 3.69 13.84 9.77
C GLY A 66 3.81 12.64 8.83
N ALA A 67 3.88 11.45 9.39
CA ALA A 67 3.28 10.33 8.69
C ALA A 67 1.76 10.50 8.76
N HIS A 68 1.07 9.88 7.81
CA HIS A 68 -0.33 10.17 7.56
C HIS A 68 -1.21 9.48 8.62
N ASP A 69 -1.32 10.10 9.80
CA ASP A 69 -2.21 9.66 10.89
C ASP A 69 -3.69 9.81 10.55
N TRP A 70 -4.01 10.54 9.48
CA TRP A 70 -5.38 10.95 9.11
C TRP A 70 -6.06 10.00 8.10
N GLY A 71 -5.60 8.75 8.03
CA GLY A 71 -6.43 7.62 7.61
C GLY A 71 -6.61 7.35 6.12
N TYR A 72 -6.17 8.23 5.21
CA TYR A 72 -6.35 8.04 3.77
C TYR A 72 -5.03 8.11 3.00
N GLY A 73 -4.55 6.95 2.56
CA GLY A 73 -3.39 6.84 1.70
C GLY A 73 -3.27 5.49 1.02
N ILE A 74 -2.57 5.44 -0.11
CA ILE A 74 -2.18 4.21 -0.80
C ILE A 74 -0.76 3.88 -0.32
N ILE A 75 -0.67 2.95 0.64
CA ILE A 75 0.54 2.61 1.39
C ILE A 75 0.85 1.11 1.18
N PRO A 76 1.18 0.70 -0.05
CA PRO A 76 1.47 -0.69 -0.35
C PRO A 76 2.78 -1.13 0.31
N PRO A 77 2.97 -2.44 0.60
CA PRO A 77 4.22 -2.92 1.15
C PRO A 77 5.37 -2.72 0.17
N ARG A 78 6.53 -2.38 0.71
CA ARG A 78 7.76 -2.16 -0.06
C ARG A 78 8.91 -2.93 0.56
N SER A 79 9.79 -3.45 -0.29
CA SER A 79 11.03 -4.10 0.12
C SER A 79 12.11 -3.89 -0.95
N ARG A 80 13.37 -3.98 -0.53
CA ARG A 80 14.51 -4.03 -1.45
C ARG A 80 14.82 -5.44 -1.95
N HIS A 81 14.07 -6.46 -1.52
CA HIS A 81 14.19 -7.79 -2.09
C HIS A 81 13.81 -7.80 -3.56
N THR A 82 14.60 -8.52 -4.36
CA THR A 82 14.35 -8.64 -5.80
C THR A 82 13.00 -9.33 -6.04
N GLY A 83 12.13 -8.66 -6.78
CA GLY A 83 10.91 -9.26 -7.31
C GLY A 83 9.73 -9.36 -6.35
N GLY A 84 9.81 -8.90 -5.09
CA GLY A 84 8.70 -9.05 -4.16
C GLY A 84 8.95 -8.57 -2.73
N VAL A 85 8.07 -9.00 -1.83
CA VAL A 85 8.10 -8.71 -0.39
C VAL A 85 7.80 -9.99 0.41
N ASN A 86 8.44 -10.14 1.57
CA ASN A 86 8.04 -11.15 2.54
C ASN A 86 6.84 -10.63 3.35
N THR A 87 5.76 -11.40 3.43
CA THR A 87 4.55 -11.05 4.17
C THR A 87 4.22 -12.09 5.22
N LEU A 88 3.82 -11.62 6.40
CA LEU A 88 3.24 -12.43 7.47
C LEU A 88 1.72 -12.35 7.39
N PHE A 89 1.07 -13.51 7.35
CA PHE A 89 -0.38 -13.62 7.38
C PHE A 89 -0.89 -13.68 8.82
N GLY A 90 -2.19 -13.41 9.01
CA GLY A 90 -2.84 -13.43 10.33
C GLY A 90 -2.85 -14.80 11.00
N ASP A 91 -2.61 -15.88 10.24
CA ASP A 91 -2.45 -17.25 10.74
C ASP A 91 -1.01 -17.60 11.17
N GLY A 92 -0.07 -16.65 11.04
CA GLY A 92 1.34 -16.84 11.36
C GLY A 92 2.19 -17.40 10.22
N SER A 93 1.60 -17.69 9.05
CA SER A 93 2.36 -18.16 7.90
C SER A 93 3.15 -17.02 7.23
N LEU A 94 4.37 -17.32 6.79
CA LEU A 94 5.21 -16.40 6.03
C LEU A 94 5.21 -16.83 4.56
N ARG A 95 4.92 -15.90 3.65
CA ARG A 95 5.05 -16.14 2.20
C ARG A 95 5.75 -14.98 1.52
N PHE A 96 6.40 -15.28 0.40
CA PHE A 96 6.97 -14.28 -0.47
C PHE A 96 5.95 -13.92 -1.56
N ILE A 97 5.49 -12.67 -1.58
CA ILE A 97 4.55 -12.18 -2.59
C ILE A 97 5.34 -11.44 -3.67
N GLN A 98 5.16 -11.86 -4.91
CA GLN A 98 5.81 -11.27 -6.07
C GLN A 98 5.20 -9.92 -6.45
N ASN A 99 6.00 -9.02 -7.04
CA ASN A 99 5.53 -7.74 -7.59
C ASN A 99 4.53 -7.92 -8.75
N SER A 100 4.56 -9.09 -9.40
CA SER A 100 3.69 -9.49 -10.50
C SER A 100 2.34 -10.05 -10.07
N ILE A 101 2.05 -10.12 -8.76
CA ILE A 101 0.74 -10.54 -8.25
C ILE A 101 -0.37 -9.70 -8.90
N THR A 102 -1.48 -10.34 -9.25
CA THR A 102 -2.61 -9.59 -9.81
C THR A 102 -3.15 -8.64 -8.75
N LEU A 103 -3.51 -7.42 -9.17
CA LEU A 103 -4.02 -6.39 -8.28
C LEU A 103 -5.19 -6.90 -7.43
N ILE A 104 -6.13 -7.59 -8.07
CA ILE A 104 -7.35 -8.07 -7.42
C ILE A 104 -7.04 -9.17 -6.39
N THR A 105 -6.15 -10.11 -6.72
CA THR A 105 -5.71 -11.14 -5.77
C THR A 105 -5.06 -10.51 -4.54
N PHE A 106 -4.19 -9.51 -4.74
CA PHE A 106 -3.54 -8.83 -3.63
C PHE A 106 -4.52 -8.05 -2.76
N GLN A 107 -5.51 -7.39 -3.37
CA GLN A 107 -6.57 -6.69 -2.63
C GLN A 107 -7.40 -7.65 -1.77
N TYR A 108 -7.78 -8.81 -2.32
CA TYR A 108 -8.48 -9.84 -1.56
C TYR A 108 -7.66 -10.33 -0.35
N LEU A 109 -6.32 -10.46 -0.45
CA LEU A 109 -5.49 -10.89 0.69
C LEU A 109 -5.58 -9.96 1.91
N GLY A 110 -5.91 -8.67 1.70
CA GLY A 110 -6.12 -7.72 2.78
C GLY A 110 -7.60 -7.46 3.13
N ASN A 111 -8.54 -7.97 2.34
CA ASN A 111 -9.96 -7.72 2.54
C ASN A 111 -10.62 -8.85 3.34
N LYS A 112 -10.55 -8.78 4.67
CA LYS A 112 -11.10 -9.82 5.56
C LYS A 112 -12.60 -10.13 5.38
N ALA A 113 -13.37 -9.26 4.73
CA ALA A 113 -14.84 -9.33 4.65
C ALA A 113 -15.35 -9.55 3.22
N ASP A 114 -14.50 -10.01 2.30
CA ASP A 114 -14.87 -10.27 0.91
C ASP A 114 -15.66 -11.59 0.69
N GLY A 115 -15.60 -12.52 1.64
CA GLY A 115 -16.23 -13.84 1.55
C GLY A 115 -15.55 -14.80 0.57
N MET A 116 -14.36 -14.46 0.07
CA MET A 116 -13.62 -15.22 -0.94
C MET A 116 -12.52 -16.06 -0.30
N VAL A 117 -12.37 -17.30 -0.76
CA VAL A 117 -11.22 -18.14 -0.45
C VAL A 117 -10.21 -18.01 -1.59
N ILE A 118 -9.04 -17.46 -1.29
CA ILE A 118 -7.98 -17.25 -2.28
C ILE A 118 -7.13 -18.52 -2.37
N GLY A 119 -6.89 -18.99 -3.60
CA GLY A 119 -6.02 -20.13 -3.91
C GLY A 119 -4.53 -19.75 -3.86
N GLU A 120 -3.72 -20.36 -4.73
CA GLU A 120 -2.30 -20.00 -4.88
C GLU A 120 -2.13 -18.64 -5.57
N TYR A 121 -1.09 -17.88 -5.16
CA TYR A 121 -0.81 -16.51 -5.61
C TYR A 121 0.68 -16.17 -5.53
#